data_AF-K0VKG9-F1
#
_entry.id   AF-K0VKG9-F1
#
_cell.length_a   1.000
_cell.length_b   1.000
_cell.length_c   1.000
_cell.angle_alpha   90.00
_cell.angle_beta   90.00
_cell.angle_gamma   90.00
#
_symmetry.space_group_name_H-M   'P 1'
#
loop_
_entity.id
_entity.type
_entity.pdbx_description
1 polymer ?
#
loop_
_entity_poly.entity_id
_entity_poly.type
_entity_poly.pdbx_seq_one_letter_code
_entity_poly.pdbx_strand_id
1 'polypeptide(L)' 'MLKWALIFFVISIVAGFFGFSGVSAATATIARVLFGIALVIFLIFLVLALLAGQAIL' A
#
# COMPACT_ATOMS: atom_id res chain seq x y z
N MET A 1 4.70 4.20 5.09
CA MET A 1 3.76 3.06 5.01
C MET A 1 3.85 2.31 3.67
N LEU A 2 4.03 2.99 2.54
CA LEU A 2 4.14 2.38 1.20
C LEU A 2 5.23 1.29 1.08
N LYS A 3 6.42 1.52 1.68
CA LYS A 3 7.51 0.54 1.74
C LYS A 3 7.10 -0.77 2.44
N TRP A 4 6.33 -0.69 3.51
CA TRP A 4 5.83 -1.87 4.23
C TRP A 4 4.73 -2.59 3.43
N ALA A 5 3.84 -1.85 2.75
CA ALA A 5 2.84 -2.44 1.87
C ALA A 5 3.48 -3.25 0.73
N LEU A 6 4.53 -2.72 0.10
CA LEU A 6 5.29 -3.42 -0.94
C LEU A 6 5.98 -4.68 -0.40
N ILE A 7 6.56 -4.61 0.79
CA ILE A 7 7.21 -5.78 1.41
C ILE A 7 6.17 -6.89 1.68
N PHE A 8 5.01 -6.56 2.26
CA PHE A 8 3.94 -7.55 2.50
C PHE A 8 3.32 -8.09 1.21
N PHE A 9 3.25 -7.27 0.16
CA PHE A 9 2.80 -7.70 -1.16
C PHE A 9 3.76 -8.73 -1.78
N VAL A 10 5.07 -8.48 -1.71
CA VAL A 10 6.09 -9.43 -2.18
C VAL A 10 6.04 -10.72 -1.36
N ILE A 11 5.91 -10.64 -0.03
CA ILE A 11 5.80 -11.82 0.85
C ILE A 11 4.56 -12.66 0.49
N SER A 12 3.41 -12.03 0.21
CA SER A 12 2.18 -12.73 -0.20
C SER A 12 2.35 -13.50 -1.51
N ILE A 13 3.00 -12.89 -2.50
CA ILE A 13 3.30 -13.55 -3.79
C ILE A 13 4.24 -14.73 -3.58
N VAL A 14 5.30 -14.55 -2.80
CA VAL A 14 6.27 -15.61 -2.52
C VAL A 14 5.59 -16.76 -1.76
N ALA A 15 4.80 -16.47 -0.71
CA ALA A 15 4.07 -17.47 0.04
C ALA A 15 3.05 -18.25 -0.83
N GLY A 16 2.37 -17.56 -1.74
CA GLY A 16 1.47 -18.18 -2.72
C GLY A 16 2.21 -19.08 -3.71
N PHE A 17 3.39 -18.65 -4.18
CA PHE A 17 4.22 -19.42 -5.10
C PHE A 17 4.74 -20.74 -4.49
N PHE A 18 5.09 -20.73 -3.20
CA PHE A 18 5.50 -21.94 -2.47
C PHE A 18 4.33 -22.85 -2.04
N GLY A 19 3.09 -22.55 -2.41
CA GLY A 19 1.92 -23.37 -2.08
C GLY A 19 1.34 -23.15 -0.68
N PHE A 20 1.82 -22.14 0.06
CA PHE A 20 1.28 -21.78 1.38
C PHE A 20 0.04 -20.88 1.24
N SER A 21 -1.04 -21.44 0.69
CA SER A 21 -2.29 -20.73 0.36
C SER A 21 -2.85 -19.94 1.55
N GLY A 22 -2.83 -20.53 2.77
CA GLY A 22 -3.32 -19.87 3.99
C GLY A 22 -2.48 -18.67 4.42
N VAL A 23 -1.15 -18.76 4.29
CA VAL A 23 -0.23 -17.65 4.61
C VAL A 23 -0.33 -16.56 3.55
N SER A 24 -0.47 -16.92 2.28
CA SER A 24 -0.67 -15.97 1.18
C SER A 24 -1.95 -15.16 1.34
N ALA A 25 -3.04 -15.78 1.82
CA ALA A 25 -4.33 -15.13 2.02
C ALA A 25 -4.30 -14.15 3.21
N ALA A 26 -3.67 -14.56 4.32
CA ALA A 26 -3.49 -13.69 5.48
C ALA A 26 -2.61 -12.47 5.14
N THR A 27 -1.47 -12.70 4.48
CA THR A 27 -0.55 -11.63 4.07
C THR A 27 -1.12 -10.72 2.98
N ALA A 28 -1.89 -11.26 2.03
CA ALA A 28 -2.60 -10.47 1.02
C ALA A 28 -3.60 -9.50 1.65
N THR A 29 -4.30 -9.93 2.70
CA THR A 29 -5.26 -9.09 3.43
C THR A 29 -4.55 -7.93 4.12
N ILE A 30 -3.43 -8.22 4.80
CA ILE A 30 -2.60 -7.20 5.47
C ILE A 30 -2.03 -6.21 4.44
N ALA A 31 -1.53 -6.69 3.30
CA ALA A 31 -1.01 -5.86 2.23
C ALA A 31 -2.07 -4.89 1.68
N ARG A 32 -3.30 -5.37 1.46
CA ARG A 32 -4.43 -4.54 0.99
C ARG A 32 -4.77 -3.42 1.97
N VAL A 33 -4.80 -3.70 3.27
CA VAL A 33 -5.08 -2.69 4.30
C VAL A 33 -3.98 -1.63 4.35
N LEU A 34 -2.72 -2.04 4.38
CA LEU A 34 -1.57 -1.13 4.36
C LEU A 34 -1.52 -0.26 3.10
N PHE A 35 -1.82 -0.84 1.94
CA PHE A 35 -1.87 -0.13 0.67
C PHE A 35 -3.02 0.87 0.64
N GLY A 36 -4.21 0.49 1.11
CA GLY A 36 -5.37 1.37 1.20
C GLY A 36 -5.11 2.60 2.07
N ILE A 37 -4.55 2.41 3.28
CA ILE A 37 -4.19 3.53 4.17
C ILE A 37 -3.15 4.44 3.51
N ALA A 38 -2.12 3.86 2.88
CA ALA A 38 -1.10 4.64 2.20
C ALA A 38 -1.67 5.45 1.02
N LEU A 39 -2.62 4.89 0.28
CA LEU A 39 -3.29 5.54 -0.85
C LEU A 39 -4.15 6.71 -0.38
N VAL A 40 -4.91 6.54 0.71
CA VAL A 40 -5.71 7.63 1.31
C VAL A 40 -4.81 8.78 1.76
N ILE A 41 -3.74 8.49 2.50
CA ILE A 41 -2.78 9.53 2.94
C ILE A 41 -2.13 10.20 1.73
N PHE A 42 -1.72 9.43 0.72
CA PHE A 42 -1.13 9.96 -0.49
C PHE A 42 -2.09 10.89 -1.24
N LEU A 43 -3.37 10.53 -1.38
CA LEU A 43 -4.38 11.36 -2.02
C LEU A 43 -4.62 12.66 -1.25
N ILE A 44 -4.68 12.61 0.09
CA ILE A 44 -4.80 13.82 0.91
C ILE A 44 -3.61 14.74 0.67
N PHE A 45 -2.40 14.20 0.73
CA PHE A 45 -1.18 14.99 0.47
C PHE A 45 -1.11 15.50 -0.97
N LEU A 46 -1.59 14.74 -1.95
CA LEU A 46 -1.60 15.14 -3.36
C LEU A 46 -2.56 16.31 -3.57
N VAL A 47 -3.76 16.26 -2.99
CA VAL A 47 -4.74 17.36 -3.04
C VAL A 47 -4.19 18.60 -2.34
N LEU A 48 -3.61 18.44 -1.14
CA LEU A 48 -2.96 19.54 -0.43
C LEU A 48 -1.79 20.13 -1.22
N ALA A 49 -0.96 19.30 -1.85
CA ALA A 49 0.17 19.74 -2.66
C ALA A 49 -0.28 20.45 -3.95
N LEU A 50 -1.35 19.99 -4.61
CA LEU A 50 -1.92 20.68 -5.77
C LEU A 50 -2.48 22.06 -5.37
N LEU A 51 -3.25 22.11 -4.28
CA LEU A 51 -3.82 23.37 -3.79
C LEU A 51 -2.74 24.34 -3.31
N ALA A 52 -1.73 23.85 -2.58
CA ALA A 52 -0.60 24.66 -2.14
C ALA A 52 0.28 25.12 -3.31
N GLY A 53 0.51 24.27 -4.32
CA GLY A 53 1.26 24.62 -5.52
C GLY A 53 0.57 25.70 -6.36
N GLN A 54 -0.77 25.72 -6.38
CA GLN A 54 -1.55 26.79 -7.01
C GLN A 54 -1.55 28.10 -6.22
N ALA A 55 -1.34 28.07 -4.91
CA ALA A 55 -1.26 29.29 -4.09
C ALA A 55 0.11 29.99 -4.14
N ILE A 56 1.14 29.31 -4.67
CA ILE A 56 2.53 29.81 -4.73
C ILE A 56 2.91 30.33 -6.13
N LEU A 57 2.14 29.97 -7.18
CA LEU A 57 2.29 30.48 -8.56
C LEU A 57 1.39 31.69 -8.81
#